data_AF-A0A7W0JQ15-F1
#
_entry.id   AF-A0A7W0JQ15-F1
#
_cell.length_a   1.000
_cell.length_b   1.000
_cell.length_c   1.000
_cell.angle_alpha   90.00
_cell.angle_beta   90.00
_cell.angle_gamma   90.00
#
_symmetry.space_group_name_H-M   'P 1'
#
loop_
_entity.id
_entity.type
_entity.pdbx_description
1 polymer ?
#
loop_
_entity_poly.entity_id
_entity_poly.type
_entity_poly.pdbx_seq_one_letter_code
_entity_poly.pdbx_strand_id
1 'polypeptide(L)' 'SRGRTWDDTITICYGDSINDLPLLERATHPVVTNGDARLIGIAKHRGWQTLQLFAAPDTASAA' A
#
# COMPACT_ATOMS: atom_id res chain seq x y z
N SER A 1 27.56 -8.38 -8.43
CA SER A 1 26.09 -8.26 -8.44
C SER A 1 25.61 -8.31 -9.90
N ARG A 2 24.43 -8.88 -10.20
CA ARG A 2 23.97 -9.18 -11.58
C ARG A 2 23.39 -7.99 -12.38
N GLY A 3 23.77 -6.74 -12.07
CA GLY A 3 23.41 -5.56 -12.87
C GLY A 3 21.91 -5.25 -13.05
N ARG A 4 21.00 -5.83 -12.23
CA ARG A 4 19.56 -5.58 -12.38
C ARG A 4 19.19 -4.19 -11.88
N THR A 5 18.34 -3.53 -12.66
CA THR A 5 17.72 -2.26 -12.31
C THR A 5 16.29 -2.49 -11.79
N TRP A 6 15.63 -1.40 -11.37
CA TRP A 6 14.21 -1.43 -11.00
C TRP A 6 13.32 -1.77 -12.21
N ASP A 7 13.71 -1.34 -13.41
CA ASP A 7 12.96 -1.59 -14.65
C ASP A 7 13.00 -3.07 -15.05
N ASP A 8 14.04 -3.81 -14.61
CA ASP A 8 14.19 -5.24 -14.90
C ASP A 8 13.46 -6.15 -13.89
N THR A 9 12.73 -5.57 -12.93
CA THR A 9 12.14 -6.32 -11.82
C THR A 9 10.68 -5.94 -11.61
N ILE A 10 9.80 -6.94 -11.56
CA ILE A 10 8.41 -6.74 -11.13
C ILE A 10 8.41 -6.57 -9.61
N THR A 11 7.88 -5.44 -9.14
CA THR A 11 7.83 -5.10 -7.71
C THR A 11 6.38 -5.04 -7.22
N ILE A 12 6.11 -5.72 -6.12
CA ILE A 12 4.84 -5.65 -5.40
C ILE A 12 5.13 -5.03 -4.05
N CYS A 13 4.48 -3.92 -3.75
CA CYS A 13 4.65 -3.21 -2.48
C CYS A 13 3.32 -3.07 -1.77
N TYR A 14 3.34 -3.24 -0.46
CA TYR A 14 2.19 -3.10 0.43
C TYR A 14 2.44 -1.90 1.35
N GLY A 15 1.45 -1.02 1.50
CA GLY A 15 1.53 0.14 2.38
C GLY A 15 0.19 0.46 3.03
N ASP A 16 0.23 0.88 4.29
CA ASP A 16 -0.94 1.19 5.11
C ASP A 16 -1.02 2.69 5.50
N SER A 17 0.04 3.45 5.21
CA SER A 17 0.16 4.86 5.56
C SER A 17 0.54 5.70 4.37
N ILE A 18 0.07 6.95 4.32
CA ILE A 18 0.48 7.96 3.34
C ILE A 18 2.01 8.13 3.28
N ASN A 19 2.73 7.78 4.35
CA ASN A 19 4.19 7.78 4.38
C ASN A 19 4.80 6.82 3.35
N ASP A 20 4.08 5.78 2.94
CA ASP A 20 4.52 4.79 1.96
C ASP A 20 4.27 5.25 0.51
N LEU A 21 3.57 6.36 0.28
CA LEU A 21 3.21 6.83 -1.06
C LEU A 21 4.42 6.91 -2.01
N PRO A 22 5.59 7.48 -1.64
CA PRO A 22 6.73 7.54 -2.54
C PRO A 22 7.30 6.16 -2.94
N LEU A 23 7.10 5.15 -2.10
CA LEU A 23 7.49 3.77 -2.39
C LEU A 23 6.45 3.11 -3.32
N LEU A 24 5.17 3.25 -3.00
CA LEU A 24 4.08 2.70 -3.80
C LEU A 24 4.06 3.28 -5.22
N GLU A 25 4.43 4.55 -5.39
CA GLU A 25 4.59 5.19 -6.71
C GLU A 25 5.66 4.56 -7.60
N ARG A 26 6.64 3.88 -7.01
CA ARG A 26 7.73 3.22 -7.74
C ARG A 26 7.45 1.74 -8.02
N ALA A 27 6.45 1.16 -7.37
CA ALA A 27 6.14 -0.24 -7.51
C ALA A 27 5.41 -0.54 -8.82
N THR A 28 5.69 -1.70 -9.43
CA THR A 28 4.94 -2.20 -10.59
C THR A 28 3.49 -2.51 -10.22
N HIS A 29 3.28 -3.05 -9.01
CA HIS A 29 1.97 -3.42 -8.47
C HIS A 29 1.83 -2.92 -7.01
N PRO A 30 1.45 -1.65 -6.81
CA PRO A 30 1.17 -1.13 -5.48
C PRO A 30 -0.15 -1.67 -4.93
N VAL A 31 -0.14 -2.03 -3.65
CA VAL A 31 -1.30 -2.51 -2.91
C VAL A 31 -1.43 -1.71 -1.61
N VAL A 32 -2.58 -1.09 -1.40
CA VAL A 32 -2.88 -0.40 -0.13
C VAL A 32 -3.56 -1.36 0.82
N THR A 33 -3.00 -1.57 2.00
CA THR A 33 -3.49 -2.51 3.01
C THR A 33 -3.98 -1.78 4.25
N ASN A 34 -5.27 -1.82 4.56
CA ASN A 34 -5.85 -1.07 5.69
C ASN A 34 -5.45 0.42 5.71
N GLY A 35 -5.34 1.03 4.52
CA GLY A 35 -4.73 2.35 4.34
C GLY A 35 -5.45 3.47 5.09
N ASP A 36 -4.72 4.52 5.48
CA ASP A 36 -5.36 5.74 5.93
C ASP A 36 -6.24 6.38 4.84
N ALA A 37 -7.18 7.25 5.25
CA ALA A 37 -8.16 7.83 4.35
C ALA A 37 -7.54 8.60 3.16
N ARG A 38 -6.37 9.23 3.36
CA ARG A 38 -5.67 9.96 2.29
C ARG A 38 -5.11 8.97 1.27
N LEU A 39 -4.42 7.94 1.74
CA LEU A 39 -3.83 6.93 0.86
C LEU A 39 -4.91 6.12 0.12
N ILE A 40 -6.02 5.77 0.78
CA ILE A 40 -7.18 5.12 0.14
C ILE A 40 -7.74 6.01 -0.99
N GLY A 41 -7.85 7.32 -0.77
CA GLY A 41 -8.30 8.26 -1.80
C GLY A 41 -7.42 8.23 -3.04
N ILE A 42 -6.09 8.23 -2.84
CA ILE A 42 -5.11 8.12 -3.92
C ILE A 42 -5.22 6.77 -4.65
N ALA A 43 -5.31 5.67 -3.89
CA ALA A 43 -5.43 4.34 -4.47
C ALA A 43 -6.66 4.21 -5.36
N LYS A 44 -7.82 4.70 -4.90
CA LYS A 44 -9.06 4.74 -5.71
C LYS A 44 -8.89 5.58 -6.98
N HIS A 45 -8.30 6.77 -6.85
CA HIS A 45 -8.08 7.65 -8.00
C HIS A 45 -7.14 7.03 -9.05
N ARG A 46 -6.10 6.29 -8.61
CA ARG A 46 -5.09 5.67 -9.47
C ARG A 46 -5.41 4.23 -9.88
N GLY A 47 -6.55 3.69 -9.43
CA GLY A 47 -6.93 2.30 -9.70
C GLY A 47 -6.03 1.27 -9.02
N TRP A 48 -5.35 1.63 -7.94
CA TRP A 48 -4.52 0.69 -7.17
C TRP A 48 -5.38 -0.27 -6.36
N GLN A 49 -4.87 -1.49 -6.16
CA GLN A 49 -5.56 -2.49 -5.36
C GLN A 49 -5.60 -2.05 -3.89
N THR A 50 -6.75 -2.25 -3.25
CA THR A 50 -6.92 -2.05 -1.81
C THR A 50 -7.32 -3.36 -1.14
N LEU A 51 -6.67 -3.73 -0.04
CA LEU A 51 -7.00 -4.90 0.78
C LEU A 51 -7.31 -4.46 2.21
N GLN A 52 -8.41 -4.98 2.76
CA GLN A 52 -8.69 -4.89 4.20
C GLN A 52 -8.31 -6.23 4.83
N LEU A 53 -7.15 -6.29 5.49
CA LEU A 53 -6.59 -7.54 6.03
C LEU A 53 -7.16 -7.89 7.41
N PHE A 54 -7.64 -6.88 8.15
CA PHE A 54 -8.25 -7.06 9.46
C PHE A 54 -9.32 -6.00 9.69
N ALA A 55 -10.26 -6.31 10.59
CA ALA A 55 -11.20 -5.33 11.10
C ALA A 55 -10.46 -4.28 11.95
N ALA A 56 -11.05 -3.08 12.08
CA ALA A 56 -10.57 -2.13 13.07
C ALA A 56 -10.60 -2.79 14.46
N PRO A 57 -9.61 -2.50 15.32
CA PRO A 57 -9.59 -3.07 16.66
C PRO A 57 -10.91 -2.80 17.37
N ASP A 58 -11.48 -3.83 17.99
CA ASP A 58 -12.73 -3.70 18.74
C ASP A 58 -12.49 -2.80 19.94
N THR A 59 -12.98 -1.57 19.85
CA THR A 59 -12.73 -0.53 20.84
C THR A 59 -13.43 -0.84 22.16
N ALA A 60 -14.33 -1.83 22.18
CA ALA A 60 -15.04 -2.29 23.37
C ALA A 60 -14.19 -3.17 24.32
N SER A 61 -13.07 -3.74 23.86
CA SER A 61 -12.22 -4.61 24.71
C SER A 61 -11.10 -3.87 25.45
N ALA A 62 -10.98 -2.54 25.26
CA ALA A 62 -9.93 -1.71 25.85
C ALA A 62 -10.41 -0.92 27.10
N ALA A 63 -11.59 -1.25 27.64
CA ALA A 63 -12.15 -0.67 28.85
C ALA A 63 -12.20 -1.67 30.00
#